data_AF-A0A1U8PBJ2-F1
#
_entry.id   AF-A0A1U8PBJ2-F1
#
_cell.length_a   1.000
_cell.length_b   1.000
_cell.length_c   1.000
_cell.angle_alpha   90.00
_cell.angle_beta   90.00
_cell.angle_gamma   90.00
#
_symmetry.space_group_name_H-M   'P 1'
#
loop_
_entity.id
_entity.type
_entity.pdbx_description
1 polymer ?
#
loop_
_entity_poly.entity_id
_entity_poly.type
_entity_poly.pdbx_seq_one_letter_code
_entity_poly.pdbx_strand_id
1 'polypeptide(L)'
;MEDIEDLLVGSGGAPPGFRLPLNAVGVNPRKKNKAKPSKVSQMNDPPKIPGTQTIYVKTFGCSHNQSDSEYMAGQLSAFGYAISDNPEEGDLWLINTCTVKNPSQSAMNTLITKCKSAKKPLVVAGCVPQGSRDLKELEGVSIVGVQQIDRVVEVVEETLKGHEVRLLNRKTLPSLDLPNVRKNKFVEILPINVGCLGACTYCKTKHARGHLGSYTVDSLVERVKTVIADGVREIWLSSEDTGAYGRDIGVNLPILLNAIVAELPPDGSTMLRIGMTNPPFILEHLKEIAAVLCHPCVYSFLHVPVQSGSDAVLTAMNREYTVSEFRTVVDTLTELVPGMQIATDIICGFPGETDEDFSQTVNLIKEYKFSQVHISQFYPRPGTPAARMKKVPSTIVKNRSRELTSVFEAFTPYNGMEGKVERIWITEIATDGIHLVGHTKGYVQVLVVAAETILGTSAIVKITSVGRWSVFGEVLESLPQVNVKMAPDKVSNQEKHSPCSNQYECCACSKEPEPCSCGPDICGGQIKLDKCTVSKNDSPMENRASKNPIHWFIRKRRNHAQKKLENDIALGLENEQDWAPGGWGFVDRALLVGIFVSFFMIVAVIMHLEFRTLLSK
;
A
#
# COMPACT_ATOMS: atom_id res chain seq x y z
N MET A 1 15.54 16.45 -54.88
CA MET A 1 16.73 17.29 -54.68
C MET A 1 17.29 16.83 -53.33
N GLU A 2 17.82 15.60 -53.36
CA GLU A 2 19.26 15.29 -53.52
C GLU A 2 19.91 15.38 -52.13
N ASP A 3 19.99 14.27 -51.40
CA ASP A 3 21.05 13.24 -51.46
C ASP A 3 22.40 13.76 -50.96
N ILE A 4 22.89 13.15 -49.87
CA ILE A 4 24.25 12.57 -49.78
C ILE A 4 24.34 11.73 -48.49
N GLU A 5 24.57 10.44 -48.72
CA GLU A 5 24.98 9.44 -47.75
C GLU A 5 26.46 9.59 -47.36
N ASP A 6 26.79 8.95 -46.23
CA ASP A 6 27.94 8.06 -46.02
C ASP A 6 29.05 8.40 -45.00
N LEU A 7 29.15 7.47 -44.03
CA LEU A 7 30.34 6.70 -43.62
C LEU A 7 31.30 7.22 -42.52
N LEU A 8 31.20 6.68 -41.29
CA LEU A 8 31.99 5.54 -40.75
C LEU A 8 32.02 5.43 -39.20
N VAL A 9 31.57 4.27 -38.72
CA VAL A 9 32.18 3.34 -37.73
C VAL A 9 33.12 3.90 -36.65
N GLY A 10 32.72 3.72 -35.38
CA GLY A 10 33.60 3.85 -34.20
C GLY A 10 32.99 3.20 -32.96
N SER A 11 33.58 2.08 -32.55
CA SER A 11 33.20 1.12 -31.52
C SER A 11 33.33 1.55 -30.04
N GLY A 12 32.47 0.98 -29.18
CA GLY A 12 32.73 0.69 -27.75
C GLY A 12 31.89 1.51 -26.76
N GLY A 13 31.17 0.97 -25.77
CA GLY A 13 30.90 -0.38 -25.30
C GLY A 13 29.87 -0.26 -24.17
N ALA A 14 28.94 -1.23 -24.06
CA ALA A 14 27.96 -1.27 -22.97
C ALA A 14 28.65 -1.57 -21.62
N PRO A 15 28.19 -1.00 -20.50
CA PRO A 15 28.75 -1.31 -19.19
C PRO A 15 28.44 -2.77 -18.80
N PRO A 16 29.37 -3.49 -18.17
CA PRO A 16 29.18 -4.89 -17.82
C PRO A 16 28.38 -4.99 -16.52
N GLY A 17 27.19 -5.60 -16.53
CA GLY A 17 26.48 -5.79 -15.26
C GLY A 17 25.07 -6.35 -15.24
N PHE A 18 24.51 -6.96 -16.30
CA PHE A 18 23.24 -7.70 -16.16
C PHE A 18 23.24 -8.93 -17.08
N ARG A 19 23.78 -10.04 -16.57
CA ARG A 19 23.49 -11.39 -17.10
C ARG A 19 22.61 -12.09 -16.07
N LEU A 20 21.32 -12.22 -16.38
CA LEU A 20 20.40 -13.05 -15.62
C LEU A 20 20.78 -14.54 -15.81
N PRO A 21 20.77 -15.37 -14.76
CA PRO A 21 20.94 -16.81 -14.90
C PRO A 21 19.68 -17.40 -15.53
N LEU A 22 19.82 -17.96 -16.72
CA LEU A 22 18.85 -18.87 -17.30
C LEU A 22 18.85 -20.17 -16.48
N ASN A 23 17.80 -20.41 -15.68
CA ASN A 23 17.13 -21.72 -15.63
C ASN A 23 15.88 -21.75 -14.73
N ALA A 24 14.94 -22.60 -15.18
CA ALA A 24 13.71 -23.09 -14.55
C ALA A 24 12.50 -22.13 -14.46
N VAL A 25 12.00 -21.69 -15.62
CA VAL A 25 10.58 -21.35 -15.79
C VAL A 25 9.88 -22.53 -16.44
N GLY A 26 8.76 -22.98 -15.88
CA GLY A 26 7.94 -24.04 -16.46
C GLY A 26 7.30 -23.57 -17.77
N VAL A 27 8.01 -23.78 -18.88
CA VAL A 27 7.49 -23.54 -20.23
C VAL A 27 6.62 -24.74 -20.61
N ASN A 28 5.34 -24.50 -20.93
CA ASN A 28 4.46 -25.55 -21.43
C ASN A 28 4.32 -25.39 -22.96
N PRO A 29 5.12 -26.08 -23.79
CA PRO A 29 5.01 -25.99 -25.23
C PRO A 29 3.72 -26.66 -25.73
N ARG A 30 2.88 -25.94 -26.48
CA ARG A 30 1.69 -26.50 -27.13
C ARG A 30 2.06 -27.53 -28.21
N LYS A 31 1.52 -28.75 -28.13
CA LYS A 31 1.57 -29.76 -29.21
C LYS A 31 0.78 -29.28 -30.44
N LYS A 32 1.47 -29.11 -31.58
CA LYS A 32 0.85 -28.88 -32.90
C LYS A 32 0.29 -30.19 -33.47
N ASN A 33 -1.02 -30.23 -33.72
CA ASN A 33 -1.62 -31.25 -34.58
C ASN A 33 -1.18 -31.02 -36.05
N LYS A 34 -0.75 -32.10 -36.71
CA LYS A 34 -0.34 -32.09 -38.14
C LYS A 34 -1.54 -31.81 -39.03
N ALA A 35 -1.54 -30.69 -39.74
CA ALA A 35 -2.40 -30.42 -40.88
C ALA A 35 -1.55 -30.19 -42.15
N LYS A 36 -2.07 -30.65 -43.30
CA LYS A 36 -1.45 -30.69 -44.64
C LYS A 36 -1.06 -29.31 -45.19
N PRO A 37 -0.10 -29.23 -46.14
CA PRO A 37 0.49 -27.97 -46.58
C PRO A 37 -0.47 -27.22 -47.51
N SER A 38 -1.01 -26.10 -47.04
CA SER A 38 -1.65 -25.09 -47.89
C SER A 38 -0.68 -23.92 -48.11
N LYS A 39 -0.69 -23.41 -49.34
CA LYS A 39 0.21 -22.40 -49.92
C LYS A 39 0.56 -21.26 -48.95
N VAL A 40 1.86 -21.03 -48.82
CA VAL A 40 2.47 -19.90 -48.12
C VAL A 40 2.02 -18.60 -48.80
N SER A 41 1.10 -17.87 -48.19
CA SER A 41 0.98 -16.43 -48.41
C SER A 41 2.11 -15.77 -47.62
N GLN A 42 3.12 -15.26 -48.32
CA GLN A 42 4.13 -14.39 -47.73
C GLN A 42 3.44 -13.14 -47.19
N MET A 43 3.25 -13.06 -45.87
CA MET A 43 3.07 -11.79 -45.18
C MET A 43 4.47 -11.22 -44.96
N ASN A 44 4.79 -10.17 -45.70
CA ASN A 44 5.94 -9.32 -45.45
C ASN A 44 5.65 -8.46 -44.21
N ASP A 45 5.77 -9.04 -43.02
CA ASP A 45 6.01 -8.22 -41.83
C ASP A 45 7.53 -7.97 -41.75
N PRO A 46 7.98 -6.70 -41.66
CA PRO A 46 9.39 -6.41 -41.46
C PRO A 46 9.86 -7.11 -40.17
N PRO A 47 11.14 -7.50 -40.07
CA PRO A 47 11.67 -8.10 -38.86
C PRO A 47 11.43 -7.15 -37.68
N LYS A 48 10.51 -7.52 -36.79
CA LYS A 48 10.23 -6.76 -35.56
C LYS A 48 11.49 -6.83 -34.70
N ILE A 49 12.25 -5.74 -34.65
CA ILE A 49 13.40 -5.60 -33.76
C ILE A 49 12.86 -5.69 -32.33
N PRO A 50 13.31 -6.64 -31.48
CA PRO A 50 12.88 -6.71 -30.10
C PRO A 50 13.11 -5.38 -29.39
N GLY A 51 12.12 -4.91 -28.63
CA GLY A 51 12.20 -3.65 -27.90
C GLY A 51 11.64 -2.43 -28.65
N THR A 52 11.31 -2.52 -29.95
CA THR A 52 10.68 -1.38 -30.67
C THR A 52 9.15 -1.40 -30.63
N GLN A 53 8.55 -2.36 -29.91
CA GLN A 53 7.10 -2.52 -29.82
C GLN A 53 6.49 -1.49 -28.88
N THR A 54 5.22 -1.16 -29.13
CA THR A 54 4.44 -0.31 -28.21
C THR A 54 3.63 -1.17 -27.25
N ILE A 55 3.74 -0.91 -25.95
CA ILE A 55 3.01 -1.62 -24.90
C ILE A 55 1.87 -0.73 -24.42
N TYR A 56 0.64 -1.22 -24.62
CA TYR A 56 -0.54 -0.58 -24.06
C TYR A 56 -0.68 -0.97 -22.59
N VAL A 57 -0.70 0.01 -21.67
CA VAL A 57 -0.82 -0.25 -20.23
C VAL A 57 -2.17 0.23 -19.72
N LYS A 58 -3.00 -0.70 -19.21
CA LYS A 58 -4.25 -0.35 -18.53
C LYS A 58 -4.22 -0.77 -17.08
N THR A 59 -4.40 0.20 -16.20
CA THR A 59 -4.49 -0.04 -14.76
C THR A 59 -5.93 0.04 -14.27
N PHE A 60 -6.32 -0.92 -13.46
CA PHE A 60 -7.53 -0.90 -12.65
C PHE A 60 -7.14 -1.03 -11.17
N GLY A 61 -7.78 -0.26 -10.28
CA GLY A 61 -7.66 -0.47 -8.85
C GLY A 61 -7.37 0.78 -8.03
N CYS A 62 -6.60 0.58 -6.96
CA CYS A 62 -6.19 1.59 -6.01
C CYS A 62 -4.83 2.22 -6.39
N SER A 63 -4.36 3.16 -5.57
CA SER A 63 -3.05 3.79 -5.70
C SER A 63 -1.90 2.76 -5.73
N HIS A 64 -1.97 1.68 -4.95
CA HIS A 64 -0.96 0.61 -5.01
C HIS A 64 -0.91 -0.05 -6.40
N ASN A 65 -2.07 -0.30 -7.04
CA ASN A 65 -2.08 -0.81 -8.41
C ASN A 65 -1.54 0.22 -9.43
N GLN A 66 -1.75 1.51 -9.19
CA GLN A 66 -1.16 2.57 -10.01
C GLN A 66 0.36 2.56 -9.89
N SER A 67 0.90 2.54 -8.66
CA SER A 67 2.33 2.42 -8.39
C SER A 67 2.94 1.18 -9.06
N ASP A 68 2.32 0.00 -8.90
CA ASP A 68 2.75 -1.24 -9.58
C ASP A 68 2.85 -1.04 -11.11
N SER A 69 1.88 -0.34 -11.71
CA SER A 69 1.89 -0.05 -13.14
C SER A 69 2.97 0.94 -13.56
N GLU A 70 3.26 1.95 -12.74
CA GLU A 70 4.30 2.94 -13.00
C GLU A 70 5.70 2.31 -12.96
N TYR A 71 5.97 1.42 -12.00
CA TYR A 71 7.19 0.62 -11.96
C TYR A 71 7.29 -0.38 -13.11
N MET A 72 6.19 -1.02 -13.51
CA MET A 72 6.20 -1.90 -14.67
C MET A 72 6.47 -1.12 -15.97
N ALA A 73 5.83 0.03 -16.14
CA ALA A 73 6.03 0.89 -17.30
C ALA A 73 7.47 1.44 -17.35
N GLY A 74 8.03 1.84 -16.20
CA GLY A 74 9.40 2.32 -16.14
C GLY A 74 10.43 1.27 -16.52
N GLN A 75 10.28 0.03 -16.06
CA GLN A 75 11.17 -1.06 -16.48
C GLN A 75 11.07 -1.37 -17.97
N LEU A 76 9.84 -1.39 -18.51
CA LEU A 76 9.62 -1.60 -19.94
C LEU A 76 10.21 -0.46 -20.78
N SER A 77 10.05 0.79 -20.34
CA SER A 77 10.63 1.96 -21.01
C SER A 77 12.15 1.95 -20.94
N ALA A 78 12.74 1.62 -19.79
CA ALA A 78 14.20 1.49 -19.62
C ALA A 78 14.79 0.37 -20.51
N PHE A 79 14.01 -0.67 -20.81
CA PHE A 79 14.40 -1.73 -21.74
C PHE A 79 14.32 -1.28 -23.21
N GLY A 80 13.49 -0.28 -23.53
CA GLY A 80 13.38 0.32 -24.87
C GLY A 80 11.96 0.39 -25.43
N TYR A 81 10.96 -0.21 -24.76
CA TYR A 81 9.59 -0.20 -25.24
C TYR A 81 8.92 1.17 -25.12
N ALA A 82 8.11 1.52 -26.11
CA ALA A 82 7.21 2.66 -26.02
C ALA A 82 5.98 2.30 -25.17
N ILE A 83 5.56 3.18 -24.26
CA ILE A 83 4.36 2.99 -23.42
C ILE A 83 3.24 3.86 -23.97
N SER A 84 2.04 3.28 -24.15
CA SER A 84 0.86 4.01 -24.63
C SER A 84 -0.37 3.74 -23.76
N ASP A 85 -1.22 4.75 -23.63
CA ASP A 85 -2.57 4.65 -23.06
C ASP A 85 -3.65 4.39 -24.15
N ASN A 86 -3.24 4.30 -25.43
CA ASN A 86 -4.13 3.99 -26.55
C ASN A 86 -4.10 2.48 -26.86
N PRO A 87 -5.24 1.77 -26.73
CA PRO A 87 -5.30 0.33 -27.01
C PRO A 87 -4.99 -0.06 -28.47
N GLU A 88 -5.24 0.86 -29.41
CA GLU A 88 -5.07 0.59 -30.84
C GLU A 88 -3.59 0.58 -31.24
N GLU A 89 -2.77 1.44 -30.62
CA GLU A 89 -1.31 1.53 -30.82
C GLU A 89 -0.52 0.36 -30.21
N GLY A 90 -1.06 -0.29 -29.17
CA GLY A 90 -0.34 -1.34 -28.46
C GLY A 90 -0.14 -2.62 -29.30
N ASP A 91 1.11 -3.02 -29.53
CA ASP A 91 1.51 -4.35 -30.01
C ASP A 91 1.22 -5.44 -28.97
N LEU A 92 1.35 -5.11 -27.68
CA LEU A 92 1.02 -5.97 -26.55
C LEU A 92 0.21 -5.18 -25.51
N TRP A 93 -0.74 -5.84 -24.88
CA TRP A 93 -1.54 -5.26 -23.81
C TRP A 93 -1.06 -5.76 -22.44
N LEU A 94 -0.71 -4.83 -21.55
CA LEU A 94 -0.42 -5.08 -20.14
C LEU A 94 -1.58 -4.53 -19.30
N ILE A 95 -2.42 -5.43 -18.78
CA ILE A 95 -3.58 -5.07 -17.97
C ILE A 95 -3.28 -5.36 -16.50
N ASN A 96 -3.11 -4.33 -15.68
CA ASN A 96 -2.94 -4.45 -14.23
C ASN A 96 -4.29 -4.36 -13.51
N THR A 97 -4.57 -5.31 -12.62
CA THR A 97 -5.93 -5.63 -12.19
C THR A 97 -6.11 -5.57 -10.68
N CYS A 98 -7.34 -5.25 -10.27
CA CYS A 98 -7.71 -5.15 -8.86
C CYS A 98 -8.78 -6.17 -8.48
N THR A 99 -8.59 -6.88 -7.37
CA THR A 99 -9.54 -7.86 -6.84
C THR A 99 -10.54 -7.25 -5.84
N VAL A 100 -10.38 -5.97 -5.47
CA VAL A 100 -11.12 -5.35 -4.35
C VAL A 100 -12.50 -4.84 -4.77
N LYS A 101 -12.69 -4.40 -6.02
CA LYS A 101 -13.96 -3.86 -6.54
C LYS A 101 -14.46 -4.71 -7.72
N ASN A 102 -15.69 -5.24 -7.63
CA ASN A 102 -16.25 -6.09 -8.69
C ASN A 102 -16.42 -5.37 -10.04
N PRO A 103 -16.89 -4.11 -10.11
CA PRO A 103 -16.96 -3.39 -11.38
C PRO A 103 -15.61 -3.31 -12.10
N SER A 104 -14.51 -3.14 -11.36
CA SER A 104 -13.15 -3.17 -11.90
C SER A 104 -12.79 -4.52 -12.51
N GLN A 105 -13.16 -5.62 -11.84
CA GLN A 105 -12.95 -6.97 -12.36
C GLN A 105 -13.82 -7.26 -13.59
N SER A 106 -15.07 -6.81 -13.62
CA SER A 106 -15.94 -6.94 -14.79
C SER A 106 -15.40 -6.17 -16.00
N ALA A 107 -14.96 -4.92 -15.79
CA ALA A 107 -14.36 -4.10 -16.85
C ALA A 107 -13.06 -4.73 -17.39
N MET A 108 -12.25 -5.31 -16.51
CA MET A 108 -11.08 -6.11 -16.89
C MET A 108 -11.48 -7.31 -17.78
N ASN A 109 -12.48 -8.10 -17.39
CA ASN A 109 -12.94 -9.25 -18.19
C ASN A 109 -13.36 -8.83 -19.61
N THR A 110 -14.08 -7.72 -19.74
CA THR A 110 -14.44 -7.15 -21.05
C THR A 110 -13.20 -6.79 -21.86
N LEU A 111 -12.19 -6.16 -21.24
CA LEU A 111 -10.97 -5.75 -21.91
C LEU A 111 -10.10 -6.94 -22.35
N ILE A 112 -9.97 -7.97 -21.49
CA ILE A 112 -9.29 -9.24 -21.82
C ILE A 112 -9.96 -9.90 -23.02
N THR A 113 -11.30 -9.94 -23.02
CA THR A 113 -12.07 -10.52 -24.13
C THR A 113 -11.85 -9.74 -25.43
N LYS A 114 -11.87 -8.39 -25.39
CA LYS A 114 -11.55 -7.53 -26.55
C LYS A 114 -10.15 -7.83 -27.09
N CYS A 115 -9.15 -7.92 -26.21
CA CYS A 115 -7.76 -8.21 -26.59
C CYS A 115 -7.61 -9.58 -27.26
N LYS A 116 -8.23 -10.62 -26.67
CA LYS A 116 -8.23 -11.98 -27.21
C LYS A 116 -8.87 -12.04 -28.61
N SER A 117 -9.99 -11.34 -28.80
CA SER A 117 -10.66 -11.24 -30.11
C SER A 117 -9.79 -10.52 -31.15
N ALA A 118 -9.02 -9.51 -30.73
CA ALA A 118 -8.06 -8.81 -31.58
C ALA A 118 -6.76 -9.62 -31.84
N LYS A 119 -6.61 -10.80 -31.23
CA LYS A 119 -5.41 -11.66 -31.33
C LYS A 119 -4.09 -10.95 -30.96
N LYS A 120 -4.17 -9.94 -30.09
CA LYS A 120 -2.98 -9.25 -29.58
C LYS A 120 -2.37 -10.03 -28.39
N PRO A 121 -1.03 -10.12 -28.30
CA PRO A 121 -0.33 -10.57 -27.10
C PRO A 121 -0.85 -9.87 -25.83
N LEU A 122 -1.04 -10.63 -24.74
CA LEU A 122 -1.68 -10.15 -23.52
C LEU A 122 -0.92 -10.62 -22.28
N VAL A 123 -0.59 -9.65 -21.42
CA VAL A 123 -0.09 -9.86 -20.06
C VAL A 123 -1.12 -9.30 -19.08
N VAL A 124 -1.51 -10.11 -18.09
CA VAL A 124 -2.38 -9.70 -17.00
C VAL A 124 -1.59 -9.67 -15.70
N ALA A 125 -1.54 -8.51 -15.07
CA ALA A 125 -0.85 -8.27 -13.81
C ALA A 125 -1.82 -7.98 -12.66
N GLY A 126 -1.29 -7.92 -11.44
CA GLY A 126 -2.01 -7.38 -10.30
C GLY A 126 -2.75 -8.40 -9.43
N CYS A 127 -3.73 -7.93 -8.68
CA CYS A 127 -4.33 -8.68 -7.58
C CYS A 127 -5.26 -9.80 -8.03
N VAL A 128 -5.92 -9.67 -9.19
CA VAL A 128 -6.85 -10.71 -9.69
C VAL A 128 -6.13 -12.01 -10.03
N PRO A 129 -5.10 -12.03 -10.90
CA PRO A 129 -4.41 -13.28 -11.22
C PRO A 129 -3.72 -13.89 -10.00
N GLN A 130 -3.32 -13.07 -9.03
CA GLN A 130 -2.69 -13.55 -7.80
C GLN A 130 -3.69 -14.20 -6.83
N GLY A 131 -4.85 -13.57 -6.61
CA GLY A 131 -5.87 -14.01 -5.65
C GLY A 131 -6.95 -14.94 -6.22
N SER A 132 -7.03 -15.11 -7.54
CA SER A 132 -8.00 -15.98 -8.24
C SER A 132 -7.35 -16.62 -9.48
N ARG A 133 -6.40 -17.53 -9.25
CA ARG A 133 -5.51 -18.10 -10.29
C ARG A 133 -6.25 -18.92 -11.37
N ASP A 134 -7.37 -19.52 -11.00
CA ASP A 134 -8.11 -20.49 -11.83
C ASP A 134 -9.31 -19.85 -12.57
N LEU A 135 -9.30 -18.53 -12.75
CA LEU A 135 -10.31 -17.86 -13.55
C LEU A 135 -10.16 -18.24 -15.03
N LYS A 136 -11.27 -18.64 -15.67
CA LYS A 136 -11.29 -19.04 -17.08
C LYS A 136 -10.80 -17.93 -18.01
N GLU A 137 -11.05 -16.68 -17.64
CA GLU A 137 -10.61 -15.51 -18.39
C GLU A 137 -9.09 -15.41 -18.48
N LEU A 138 -8.36 -16.00 -17.53
CA LEU A 138 -6.89 -16.03 -17.47
C LEU A 138 -6.29 -17.24 -18.20
N GLU A 139 -7.09 -18.11 -18.81
CA GLU A 139 -6.56 -19.21 -19.64
C GLU A 139 -5.92 -18.67 -20.92
N GLY A 140 -4.71 -19.15 -21.25
CA GLY A 140 -4.01 -18.74 -22.46
C GLY A 140 -3.42 -17.33 -22.40
N VAL A 141 -3.14 -16.81 -21.20
CA VAL A 141 -2.69 -15.44 -20.96
C VAL A 141 -1.46 -15.44 -20.07
N SER A 142 -0.46 -14.62 -20.39
CA SER A 142 0.72 -14.44 -19.54
C SER A 142 0.40 -13.62 -18.30
N ILE A 143 1.06 -13.92 -17.19
CA ILE A 143 0.72 -13.41 -15.87
C ILE A 143 1.95 -12.90 -15.11
N VAL A 144 1.80 -11.71 -14.53
CA VAL A 144 2.76 -11.12 -13.57
C VAL A 144 2.07 -10.92 -12.22
N GLY A 145 2.54 -11.61 -11.19
CA GLY A 145 2.06 -11.47 -9.82
C GLY A 145 2.48 -10.15 -9.17
N VAL A 146 1.73 -9.71 -8.16
CA VAL A 146 1.95 -8.43 -7.44
C VAL A 146 3.33 -8.31 -6.77
N GLN A 147 4.02 -9.43 -6.51
CA GLN A 147 5.36 -9.46 -5.90
C GLN A 147 6.48 -9.73 -6.92
N GLN A 148 6.16 -9.78 -8.21
CA GLN A 148 7.10 -10.11 -9.28
C GLN A 148 7.11 -9.07 -10.40
N ILE A 149 6.70 -7.84 -10.09
CA ILE A 149 6.65 -6.73 -11.05
C ILE A 149 8.04 -6.36 -11.57
N ASP A 150 9.11 -6.70 -10.84
CA ASP A 150 10.53 -6.58 -11.21
C ASP A 150 10.93 -7.47 -12.41
N ARG A 151 10.06 -8.40 -12.82
CA ARG A 151 10.29 -9.33 -13.94
C ARG A 151 9.31 -9.11 -15.09
N VAL A 152 8.64 -7.95 -15.14
CA VAL A 152 7.65 -7.67 -16.19
C VAL A 152 8.25 -7.75 -17.59
N VAL A 153 9.49 -7.31 -17.77
CA VAL A 153 10.20 -7.32 -19.06
C VAL A 153 10.33 -8.73 -19.61
N GLU A 154 10.74 -9.69 -18.76
CA GLU A 154 10.84 -11.10 -19.14
C GLU A 154 9.50 -11.67 -19.63
N VAL A 155 8.43 -11.36 -18.90
CA VAL A 155 7.09 -11.84 -19.26
C VAL A 155 6.63 -11.22 -20.56
N VAL A 156 6.84 -9.93 -20.77
CA VAL A 156 6.48 -9.22 -22.01
C VAL A 156 7.24 -9.78 -23.21
N GLU A 157 8.56 -9.94 -23.10
CA GLU A 157 9.43 -10.50 -24.16
C GLU A 157 8.99 -11.92 -24.58
N GLU A 158 8.73 -12.81 -23.61
CA GLU A 158 8.28 -14.16 -23.92
C GLU A 158 6.86 -14.19 -24.50
N THR A 159 5.99 -13.27 -24.05
CA THR A 159 4.62 -13.16 -24.57
C THR A 159 4.61 -12.66 -26.01
N LEU A 160 5.50 -11.73 -26.38
CA LEU A 160 5.68 -11.28 -27.76
C LEU A 160 6.17 -12.41 -28.69
N LYS A 161 6.96 -13.35 -28.17
CA LYS A 161 7.38 -14.57 -28.89
C LYS A 161 6.27 -15.61 -29.02
N GLY A 162 5.10 -15.37 -28.39
CA GLY A 162 3.95 -16.27 -28.41
C GLY A 162 3.97 -17.33 -27.30
N HIS A 163 4.84 -17.19 -26.30
CA HIS A 163 4.85 -18.06 -25.13
C HIS A 163 3.87 -17.56 -24.05
N GLU A 164 3.34 -18.49 -23.25
CA GLU A 164 2.57 -18.16 -22.04
C GLU A 164 3.50 -18.31 -20.84
N VAL A 165 3.69 -17.23 -20.08
CA VAL A 165 4.52 -17.22 -18.87
C VAL A 165 3.67 -16.87 -17.66
N ARG A 166 3.84 -17.60 -16.55
CA ARG A 166 3.13 -17.33 -15.29
C ARG A 166 4.11 -17.14 -14.14
N LEU A 167 4.25 -15.91 -13.67
CA LEU A 167 5.04 -15.56 -12.50
C LEU A 167 4.11 -15.25 -11.32
N LEU A 168 3.88 -16.23 -10.44
CA LEU A 168 2.94 -16.13 -9.31
C LEU A 168 3.56 -16.52 -7.96
N ASN A 169 4.88 -16.71 -7.93
CA ASN A 169 5.61 -17.12 -6.74
C ASN A 169 5.76 -15.94 -5.78
N ARG A 170 5.73 -16.25 -4.48
CA ARG A 170 5.96 -15.24 -3.43
C ARG A 170 7.45 -15.04 -3.26
N LYS A 171 7.91 -13.81 -3.45
CA LYS A 171 9.31 -13.38 -3.29
C LYS A 171 9.39 -12.28 -2.22
N THR A 172 10.63 -11.86 -1.95
CA THR A 172 10.96 -10.60 -1.27
C THR A 172 10.27 -9.41 -1.94
N LEU A 173 10.10 -8.32 -1.20
CA LEU A 173 9.53 -7.08 -1.72
C LEU A 173 10.31 -6.60 -2.96
N PRO A 174 9.62 -6.07 -4.00
CA PRO A 174 10.30 -5.39 -5.11
C PRO A 174 11.16 -4.22 -4.60
N SER A 175 12.28 -3.91 -5.27
CA SER A 175 13.06 -2.73 -4.89
C SER A 175 12.28 -1.44 -5.13
N LEU A 176 12.45 -0.45 -4.24
CA LEU A 176 11.90 0.91 -4.42
C LEU A 176 12.68 1.72 -5.47
N ASP A 177 13.87 1.25 -5.87
CA ASP A 177 14.74 1.90 -6.87
C ASP A 177 14.49 1.39 -8.30
N LEU A 178 13.43 0.59 -8.49
CA LEU A 178 13.04 0.17 -9.83
C LEU A 178 12.73 1.40 -10.71
N PRO A 179 13.09 1.36 -12.00
CA PRO A 179 12.70 2.41 -12.94
C PRO A 179 11.19 2.63 -12.89
N ASN A 180 10.79 3.90 -12.82
CA ASN A 180 9.40 4.31 -12.66
C ASN A 180 9.05 5.37 -13.72
N VAL A 181 7.92 5.19 -14.41
CA VAL A 181 7.31 6.22 -15.26
C VAL A 181 6.00 6.65 -14.61
N ARG A 182 6.03 7.83 -13.96
CA ARG A 182 4.88 8.40 -13.26
C ARG A 182 3.80 8.84 -14.25
N LYS A 183 2.54 8.53 -13.96
CA LYS A 183 1.41 9.07 -14.74
C LYS A 183 1.23 10.57 -14.51
N ASN A 184 1.41 10.99 -13.26
CA ASN A 184 1.49 12.39 -12.90
C ASN A 184 2.90 12.68 -12.39
N LYS A 185 3.69 13.45 -13.15
CA LYS A 185 5.08 13.78 -12.78
C LYS A 185 5.22 14.49 -11.43
N PHE A 186 4.14 15.10 -10.91
CA PHE A 186 4.13 15.81 -9.64
C PHE A 186 3.71 14.93 -8.45
N VAL A 187 3.32 13.68 -8.68
CA VAL A 187 2.83 12.78 -7.62
C VAL A 187 3.68 11.51 -7.59
N GLU A 188 4.27 11.20 -6.43
CA GLU A 188 4.85 9.89 -6.16
C GLU A 188 3.87 9.06 -5.33
N ILE A 189 3.51 7.89 -5.82
CA ILE A 189 2.81 6.88 -5.01
C ILE A 189 3.85 5.95 -4.42
N LEU A 190 4.08 6.05 -3.12
CA LEU A 190 5.11 5.32 -2.39
C LEU A 190 4.49 4.17 -1.56
N PRO A 191 4.62 2.90 -2.00
CA PRO A 191 4.21 1.76 -1.19
C PRO A 191 5.13 1.62 0.03
N ILE A 192 4.59 1.70 1.25
CA ILE A 192 5.39 1.56 2.48
C ILE A 192 5.48 0.12 2.98
N ASN A 193 4.51 -0.70 2.59
CA ASN A 193 4.50 -2.14 2.81
C ASN A 193 3.60 -2.81 1.76
N VAL A 194 3.67 -4.14 1.69
CA VAL A 194 2.67 -4.96 0.98
C VAL A 194 1.98 -5.89 1.95
N GLY A 195 0.80 -6.36 1.56
CA GLY A 195 0.05 -7.35 2.32
C GLY A 195 -0.68 -6.76 3.51
N CYS A 196 -1.42 -7.62 4.22
CA CYS A 196 -2.31 -7.19 5.29
C CYS A 196 -2.30 -8.18 6.45
N LEU A 197 -2.39 -7.68 7.68
CA LEU A 197 -2.53 -8.51 8.88
C LEU A 197 -3.97 -9.02 9.05
N GLY A 198 -4.96 -8.24 8.59
CA GLY A 198 -6.38 -8.53 8.80
C GLY A 198 -6.85 -9.85 8.20
N ALA A 199 -7.97 -10.35 8.75
CA ALA A 199 -8.61 -11.60 8.35
C ALA A 199 -10.10 -11.40 8.02
N CYS A 200 -10.44 -10.26 7.40
CA CYS A 200 -11.83 -9.92 7.09
C CYS A 200 -12.51 -11.01 6.24
N THR A 201 -13.75 -11.37 6.59
CA THR A 201 -14.47 -12.49 5.97
C THR A 201 -14.81 -12.31 4.49
N TYR A 202 -14.68 -11.10 3.96
CA TYR A 202 -15.04 -10.74 2.58
C TYR A 202 -13.86 -10.32 1.71
N CYS A 203 -12.71 -10.01 2.31
CA CYS A 203 -11.60 -9.36 1.63
C CYS A 203 -10.69 -10.38 0.93
N LYS A 204 -10.20 -10.05 -0.27
CA LYS A 204 -9.21 -10.86 -1.01
C LYS A 204 -7.80 -10.32 -0.97
N THR A 205 -7.58 -9.20 -0.30
CA THR A 205 -6.27 -8.53 -0.25
C THR A 205 -5.16 -9.44 0.27
N LYS A 206 -5.37 -10.15 1.38
CA LYS A 206 -4.37 -11.10 1.94
C LYS A 206 -4.09 -12.29 1.00
N HIS A 207 -5.09 -12.74 0.25
CA HIS A 207 -4.90 -13.78 -0.77
C HIS A 207 -4.06 -13.28 -1.96
N ALA A 208 -4.27 -12.02 -2.37
CA ALA A 208 -3.52 -11.40 -3.45
C ALA A 208 -2.12 -10.95 -3.00
N ARG A 209 -2.00 -10.03 -2.04
CA ARG A 209 -0.73 -9.40 -1.67
C ARG A 209 0.02 -10.08 -0.52
N GLY A 210 -0.57 -11.10 0.11
CA GLY A 210 0.09 -11.89 1.14
C GLY A 210 0.01 -11.27 2.55
N HIS A 211 0.91 -11.73 3.41
CA HIS A 211 1.10 -11.18 4.75
C HIS A 211 1.86 -9.87 4.70
N LEU A 212 1.80 -9.11 5.79
CA LEU A 212 2.54 -7.87 5.96
C LEU A 212 4.03 -8.09 5.67
N GLY A 213 4.57 -7.30 4.75
CA GLY A 213 6.00 -7.14 4.51
C GLY A 213 6.30 -5.66 4.32
N SER A 214 7.02 -5.05 5.27
CA SER A 214 7.32 -3.63 5.31
C SER A 214 8.70 -3.30 4.73
N TYR A 215 8.81 -2.17 4.04
CA TYR A 215 10.10 -1.59 3.70
C TYR A 215 10.75 -0.93 4.92
N THR A 216 12.08 -0.91 4.97
CA THR A 216 12.82 -0.25 6.05
C THR A 216 12.60 1.26 6.03
N VAL A 217 12.68 1.90 7.19
CA VAL A 217 12.55 3.36 7.31
C VAL A 217 13.57 4.07 6.42
N ASP A 218 14.83 3.64 6.46
CA ASP A 218 15.91 4.25 5.68
C ASP A 218 15.64 4.19 4.17
N SER A 219 15.22 3.03 3.65
CA SER A 219 14.87 2.90 2.23
C SER A 219 13.71 3.80 1.80
N LEU A 220 12.72 4.01 2.67
CA LEU A 220 11.58 4.89 2.39
C LEU A 220 11.99 6.36 2.45
N VAL A 221 12.83 6.73 3.41
CA VAL A 221 13.39 8.09 3.56
C VAL A 221 14.28 8.44 2.37
N GLU A 222 15.15 7.54 1.93
CA GLU A 222 16.00 7.73 0.76
C GLU A 222 15.17 7.90 -0.53
N ARG A 223 14.10 7.10 -0.68
CA ARG A 223 13.16 7.27 -1.78
C ARG A 223 12.48 8.64 -1.72
N VAL A 224 12.02 9.08 -0.55
CA VAL A 224 11.42 10.41 -0.35
C VAL A 224 12.37 11.53 -0.79
N LYS A 225 13.64 11.48 -0.37
CA LYS A 225 14.68 12.45 -0.78
C LYS A 225 14.84 12.50 -2.29
N THR A 226 14.94 11.33 -2.91
CA THR A 226 15.12 11.19 -4.36
C THR A 226 13.95 11.83 -5.12
N VAL A 227 12.71 11.53 -4.74
CA VAL A 227 11.54 12.03 -5.49
C VAL A 227 11.28 13.51 -5.27
N ILE A 228 11.66 14.07 -4.11
CA ILE A 228 11.65 15.52 -3.89
C ILE A 228 12.62 16.20 -4.86
N ALA A 229 13.84 15.64 -5.00
CA ALA A 229 14.84 16.14 -5.96
C ALA A 229 14.37 16.03 -7.42
N ASP A 230 13.59 15.00 -7.76
CA ASP A 230 12.95 14.84 -9.08
C ASP A 230 11.85 15.90 -9.37
N GLY A 231 11.47 16.71 -8.38
CA GLY A 231 10.43 17.74 -8.53
C GLY A 231 9.01 17.28 -8.19
N VAL A 232 8.85 16.18 -7.44
CA VAL A 232 7.54 15.75 -6.92
C VAL A 232 6.98 16.78 -5.92
N ARG A 233 5.66 16.97 -5.97
CA ARG A 233 4.89 17.92 -5.15
C ARG A 233 3.93 17.25 -4.19
N GLU A 234 3.56 16.00 -4.47
CA GLU A 234 2.78 15.19 -3.53
C GLU A 234 3.37 13.80 -3.41
N ILE A 235 3.53 13.33 -2.16
CA ILE A 235 3.94 11.97 -1.85
C ILE A 235 2.74 11.27 -1.22
N TRP A 236 2.22 10.24 -1.87
CA TRP A 236 1.11 9.44 -1.38
C TRP A 236 1.64 8.15 -0.78
N LEU A 237 1.60 8.04 0.55
CA LEU A 237 1.91 6.78 1.21
C LEU A 237 0.81 5.78 0.90
N SER A 238 1.18 4.67 0.28
CA SER A 238 0.27 3.62 -0.13
C SER A 238 0.51 2.34 0.66
N SER A 239 -0.58 1.72 1.10
CA SER A 239 -0.59 0.43 1.79
C SER A 239 -2.00 -0.15 1.74
N GLU A 240 -2.08 -1.46 1.97
CA GLU A 240 -3.35 -2.10 2.31
C GLU A 240 -3.89 -1.64 3.67
N ASP A 241 -3.00 -1.26 4.58
CA ASP A 241 -3.31 -0.71 5.89
C ASP A 241 -2.07 0.01 6.45
N THR A 242 -2.02 1.33 6.31
CA THR A 242 -0.84 2.12 6.73
C THR A 242 -0.59 2.01 8.23
N GLY A 243 -1.63 1.89 9.07
CA GLY A 243 -1.47 1.73 10.51
C GLY A 243 -0.72 0.46 10.90
N ALA A 244 -0.73 -0.58 10.06
CA ALA A 244 -0.04 -1.82 10.33
C ALA A 244 1.47 -1.79 10.00
N TYR A 245 1.97 -0.71 9.38
CA TYR A 245 3.36 -0.60 8.95
C TYR A 245 4.35 -0.86 10.09
N GLY A 246 5.43 -1.58 9.76
CA GLY A 246 6.60 -1.73 10.63
C GLY A 246 6.50 -2.83 11.69
N ARG A 247 5.29 -3.36 11.95
CA ARG A 247 5.06 -4.39 12.99
C ARG A 247 5.85 -5.69 12.75
N ASP A 248 6.15 -6.00 11.49
CA ASP A 248 6.94 -7.16 11.06
C ASP A 248 8.46 -6.93 11.13
N ILE A 249 8.92 -5.69 11.25
CA ILE A 249 10.35 -5.31 11.30
C ILE A 249 10.74 -4.56 12.59
N GLY A 250 9.86 -4.56 13.60
CA GLY A 250 10.14 -3.98 14.92
C GLY A 250 10.06 -2.44 14.99
N VAL A 251 9.39 -1.79 14.04
CA VAL A 251 9.11 -0.33 14.06
C VAL A 251 7.60 -0.07 13.98
N ASN A 252 7.18 1.18 13.86
CA ASN A 252 5.78 1.56 13.72
C ASN A 252 5.59 2.76 12.79
N LEU A 253 4.33 3.05 12.45
CA LEU A 253 3.97 4.15 11.56
C LEU A 253 4.45 5.53 12.06
N PRO A 254 4.29 5.92 13.34
CA PRO A 254 4.85 7.19 13.83
C PRO A 254 6.35 7.37 13.61
N ILE A 255 7.16 6.33 13.79
CA ILE A 255 8.62 6.41 13.54
C ILE A 255 8.89 6.76 12.09
N LEU A 256 8.24 6.06 11.15
CA LEU A 256 8.36 6.33 9.72
C LEU A 256 7.90 7.75 9.38
N LEU A 257 6.71 8.14 9.86
CA LEU A 257 6.15 9.45 9.56
C LEU A 257 7.03 10.59 10.05
N ASN A 258 7.56 10.49 11.27
CA ASN A 258 8.49 11.48 11.81
C ASN A 258 9.79 11.57 11.00
N ALA A 259 10.32 10.42 10.55
CA ALA A 259 11.49 10.39 9.68
C ALA A 259 11.22 11.03 8.31
N ILE A 260 10.04 10.80 7.72
CA ILE A 260 9.65 11.39 6.42
C ILE A 260 9.45 12.90 6.55
N VAL A 261 8.69 13.38 7.55
CA VAL A 261 8.40 14.83 7.67
C VAL A 261 9.66 15.66 7.94
N ALA A 262 10.68 15.07 8.56
CA ALA A 262 11.98 15.72 8.75
C ALA A 262 12.70 16.05 7.43
N GLU A 263 12.37 15.34 6.34
CA GLU A 263 12.95 15.53 5.02
C GLU A 263 12.06 16.35 4.08
N LEU A 264 10.86 16.74 4.52
CA LEU A 264 9.96 17.56 3.71
C LEU A 264 10.45 19.02 3.65
N PRO A 265 10.34 19.69 2.49
CA PRO A 265 10.75 21.08 2.36
C PRO A 265 9.99 22.02 3.30
N PRO A 266 10.67 22.89 4.06
CA PRO A 266 10.04 23.78 5.04
C PRO A 266 9.18 24.89 4.41
N ASP A 267 9.36 25.17 3.12
CA ASP A 267 8.53 26.11 2.34
C ASP A 267 7.15 25.53 1.97
N GLY A 268 6.93 24.24 2.27
CA GLY A 268 5.71 23.52 1.92
C GLY A 268 5.56 23.31 0.43
N SER A 269 6.65 23.21 -0.35
CA SER A 269 6.57 22.90 -1.77
C SER A 269 6.07 21.49 -2.07
N THR A 270 6.24 20.57 -1.12
CA THR A 270 5.88 19.15 -1.26
C THR A 270 5.01 18.71 -0.08
N MET A 271 3.87 18.11 -0.39
CA MET A 271 2.89 17.62 0.59
C MET A 271 2.95 16.11 0.74
N LEU A 272 2.80 15.63 1.98
CA LEU A 272 2.64 14.22 2.30
C LEU A 272 1.15 13.90 2.52
N ARG A 273 0.67 12.85 1.84
CA ARG A 273 -0.64 12.27 2.04
C ARG A 273 -0.50 10.88 2.67
N ILE A 274 -1.06 10.72 3.86
CA ILE A 274 -1.12 9.41 4.52
C ILE A 274 -2.24 8.58 3.88
N GLY A 275 -1.94 7.32 3.57
CA GLY A 275 -2.88 6.36 3.01
C GLY A 275 -3.97 5.93 3.98
N MET A 276 -4.80 4.99 3.53
CA MET A 276 -5.86 4.41 4.35
C MET A 276 -5.29 3.65 5.56
N THR A 277 -5.95 3.75 6.70
CA THR A 277 -5.63 2.99 7.92
C THR A 277 -6.88 2.40 8.54
N ASN A 278 -6.81 1.18 9.08
CA ASN A 278 -7.91 0.62 9.86
C ASN A 278 -7.82 1.02 11.34
N PRO A 279 -8.96 1.13 12.05
CA PRO A 279 -8.99 1.53 13.47
C PRO A 279 -8.04 0.77 14.41
N PRO A 280 -7.90 -0.57 14.37
CA PRO A 280 -7.14 -1.30 15.39
C PRO A 280 -5.69 -0.85 15.53
N PHE A 281 -5.03 -0.53 14.41
CA PHE A 281 -3.61 -0.20 14.43
C PHE A 281 -3.35 1.29 14.65
N ILE A 282 -4.21 2.18 14.12
CA ILE A 282 -4.06 3.62 14.38
C ILE A 282 -4.39 3.98 15.84
N LEU A 283 -5.30 3.24 16.49
CA LEU A 283 -5.65 3.47 17.89
C LEU A 283 -4.44 3.37 18.84
N GLU A 284 -3.46 2.52 18.52
CA GLU A 284 -2.23 2.34 19.30
C GLU A 284 -1.36 3.61 19.34
N HIS A 285 -1.50 4.50 18.35
CA HIS A 285 -0.60 5.63 18.10
C HIS A 285 -1.34 6.93 17.72
N LEU A 286 -2.58 7.08 18.16
CA LEU A 286 -3.51 8.08 17.65
C LEU A 286 -3.02 9.53 17.87
N LYS A 287 -2.40 9.82 19.02
CA LYS A 287 -1.92 11.16 19.36
C LYS A 287 -0.67 11.53 18.57
N GLU A 288 0.24 10.58 18.40
CA GLU A 288 1.46 10.72 17.63
C GLU A 288 1.15 10.95 16.15
N ILE A 289 0.17 10.22 15.62
CA ILE A 289 -0.31 10.42 14.24
C ILE A 289 -1.02 11.77 14.09
N ALA A 290 -1.83 12.19 15.08
CA ALA A 290 -2.43 13.53 15.08
C ALA A 290 -1.36 14.63 15.05
N ALA A 291 -0.28 14.48 15.83
CA ALA A 291 0.83 15.43 15.83
C ALA A 291 1.50 15.55 14.44
N VAL A 292 1.71 14.43 13.74
CA VAL A 292 2.21 14.43 12.36
C VAL A 292 1.22 15.12 11.40
N LEU A 293 -0.07 14.83 11.51
CA LEU A 293 -1.10 15.44 10.64
C LEU A 293 -1.21 16.97 10.81
N CYS A 294 -0.78 17.51 11.96
CA CYS A 294 -0.69 18.95 12.17
C CYS A 294 0.46 19.62 11.39
N HIS A 295 1.48 18.86 10.96
CA HIS A 295 2.64 19.38 10.24
C HIS A 295 2.21 20.19 9.00
N PRO A 296 2.86 21.34 8.68
CA PRO A 296 2.48 22.19 7.55
C PRO A 296 2.52 21.47 6.20
N CYS A 297 3.47 20.55 6.02
CA CYS A 297 3.65 19.77 4.78
C CYS A 297 2.90 18.42 4.77
N VAL A 298 1.94 18.22 5.68
CA VAL A 298 1.12 17.00 5.72
C VAL A 298 -0.34 17.41 5.55
N TYR A 299 -1.06 16.69 4.69
CA TYR A 299 -2.49 16.93 4.54
C TYR A 299 -3.23 16.55 5.83
N SER A 300 -4.13 17.43 6.29
CA SER A 300 -5.08 17.15 7.38
C SER A 300 -6.26 16.32 6.85
N PHE A 301 -5.93 15.18 6.25
CA PHE A 301 -6.84 14.25 5.63
C PHE A 301 -6.43 12.81 5.96
N LEU A 302 -7.40 11.96 6.32
CA LEU A 302 -7.16 10.55 6.52
C LEU A 302 -8.35 9.71 6.07
N HIS A 303 -8.06 8.58 5.44
CA HIS A 303 -9.08 7.60 5.08
C HIS A 303 -9.16 6.51 6.15
N VAL A 304 -10.26 6.48 6.91
CA VAL A 304 -10.53 5.50 7.97
C VAL A 304 -11.83 4.74 7.65
N PRO A 305 -11.76 3.52 7.12
CA PRO A 305 -12.94 2.81 6.66
C PRO A 305 -13.66 2.10 7.81
N VAL A 306 -14.91 2.49 8.10
CA VAL A 306 -15.72 1.84 9.14
C VAL A 306 -16.39 0.57 8.62
N GLN A 307 -16.74 0.52 7.33
CA GLN A 307 -17.46 -0.56 6.62
C GLN A 307 -18.93 -0.73 6.98
N SER A 308 -19.30 -0.64 8.25
CA SER A 308 -20.69 -0.69 8.72
C SER A 308 -20.83 0.06 10.05
N GLY A 309 -21.98 0.67 10.29
CA GLY A 309 -22.31 1.28 11.58
C GLY A 309 -22.92 0.32 12.60
N SER A 310 -22.93 -1.00 12.34
CA SER A 310 -23.41 -2.03 13.27
C SER A 310 -22.28 -2.94 13.73
N ASP A 311 -22.09 -3.05 15.06
CA ASP A 311 -21.11 -3.96 15.66
C ASP A 311 -21.40 -5.44 15.35
N ALA A 312 -22.68 -5.81 15.15
CA ALA A 312 -23.05 -7.17 14.74
C ALA A 312 -22.51 -7.48 13.33
N VAL A 313 -22.66 -6.52 12.41
CA VAL A 313 -22.13 -6.64 11.05
C VAL A 313 -20.60 -6.59 11.05
N LEU A 314 -19.98 -5.69 11.81
CA LEU A 314 -18.51 -5.62 11.94
C LEU A 314 -17.93 -6.93 12.48
N THR A 315 -18.56 -7.52 13.49
CA THR A 315 -18.19 -8.84 14.01
C THR A 315 -18.31 -9.92 12.94
N ALA A 316 -19.41 -9.93 12.17
CA ALA A 316 -19.61 -10.90 11.08
C ALA A 316 -18.63 -10.68 9.90
N MET A 317 -18.17 -9.44 9.69
CA MET A 317 -17.08 -9.09 8.79
C MET A 317 -15.71 -9.54 9.30
N ASN A 318 -15.61 -10.01 10.56
CA ASN A 318 -14.37 -10.26 11.29
C ASN A 318 -13.47 -9.01 11.33
N ARG A 319 -14.06 -7.87 11.69
CA ARG A 319 -13.33 -6.65 12.06
C ARG A 319 -12.92 -6.74 13.51
N GLU A 320 -11.66 -6.40 13.78
CA GLU A 320 -11.07 -6.39 15.13
C GLU A 320 -11.29 -5.03 15.82
N TYR A 321 -12.39 -4.36 15.49
CA TYR A 321 -12.79 -3.10 16.10
C TYR A 321 -14.32 -2.95 16.13
N THR A 322 -14.80 -2.08 17.02
CA THR A 322 -16.20 -1.66 17.14
C THR A 322 -16.46 -0.29 16.53
N VAL A 323 -17.73 0.07 16.41
CA VAL A 323 -18.17 1.42 16.04
C VAL A 323 -17.68 2.45 17.07
N SER A 324 -17.67 2.12 18.37
CA SER A 324 -17.17 3.04 19.40
C SER A 324 -15.67 3.33 19.27
N GLU A 325 -14.89 2.34 18.88
CA GLU A 325 -13.46 2.49 18.60
C GLU A 325 -13.21 3.32 17.35
N PHE A 326 -14.01 3.11 16.29
CA PHE A 326 -14.00 4.00 15.12
C PHE A 326 -14.34 5.45 15.49
N ARG A 327 -15.37 5.68 16.30
CA ARG A 327 -15.74 7.01 16.81
C ARG A 327 -14.58 7.66 17.56
N THR A 328 -13.92 6.89 18.43
CA THR A 328 -12.74 7.35 19.18
C THR A 328 -11.64 7.88 18.24
N VAL A 329 -11.36 7.17 17.14
CA VAL A 329 -10.41 7.62 16.11
C VAL A 329 -10.86 8.95 15.50
N VAL A 330 -12.10 9.01 15.02
CA VAL A 330 -12.65 10.18 14.33
C VAL A 330 -12.69 11.41 15.25
N ASP A 331 -13.23 11.26 16.45
CA ASP A 331 -13.41 12.34 17.41
C ASP A 331 -12.05 12.91 17.84
N THR A 332 -11.10 12.04 18.20
CA THR A 332 -9.75 12.47 18.62
C THR A 332 -9.00 13.19 17.50
N LEU A 333 -9.05 12.67 16.26
CA LEU A 333 -8.38 13.34 15.14
C LEU A 333 -9.02 14.68 14.80
N THR A 334 -10.35 14.78 14.88
CA THR A 334 -11.08 16.03 14.62
C THR A 334 -10.79 17.08 15.70
N GLU A 335 -10.63 16.65 16.96
CA GLU A 335 -10.27 17.52 18.08
C GLU A 335 -8.82 18.02 17.97
N LEU A 336 -7.87 17.14 17.67
CA LEU A 336 -6.44 17.44 17.73
C LEU A 336 -5.87 18.05 16.44
N VAL A 337 -6.49 17.80 15.29
CA VAL A 337 -5.98 18.23 13.98
C VAL A 337 -6.89 19.31 13.38
N PRO A 338 -6.44 20.58 13.32
CA PRO A 338 -7.25 21.65 12.74
C PRO A 338 -7.60 21.37 11.27
N GLY A 339 -8.89 21.48 10.94
CA GLY A 339 -9.39 21.28 9.58
C GLY A 339 -9.36 19.83 9.11
N MET A 340 -9.31 18.85 10.04
CA MET A 340 -9.30 17.43 9.71
C MET A 340 -10.46 17.03 8.79
N GLN A 341 -10.13 16.32 7.72
CA GLN A 341 -11.09 15.70 6.82
C GLN A 341 -10.94 14.18 6.89
N ILE A 342 -12.07 13.48 7.07
CA ILE A 342 -12.07 12.02 7.14
C ILE A 342 -12.92 11.46 6.01
N ALA A 343 -12.30 10.55 5.24
CA ALA A 343 -12.99 9.69 4.30
C ALA A 343 -13.30 8.35 4.96
N THR A 344 -14.41 7.71 4.58
CA THR A 344 -14.74 6.36 5.04
C THR A 344 -15.34 5.49 3.94
N ASP A 345 -15.26 4.17 4.10
CA ASP A 345 -15.87 3.18 3.22
C ASP A 345 -17.06 2.52 3.93
N ILE A 346 -18.15 2.24 3.19
CA ILE A 346 -19.30 1.46 3.66
C ILE A 346 -19.59 0.32 2.68
N ILE A 347 -19.92 -0.86 3.21
CA ILE A 347 -20.40 -2.01 2.44
C ILE A 347 -21.86 -2.29 2.82
N CYS A 348 -22.79 -1.90 1.95
CA CYS A 348 -24.21 -2.19 2.10
C CYS A 348 -24.51 -3.64 1.70
N GLY A 349 -25.40 -4.30 2.43
CA GLY A 349 -25.90 -5.64 2.09
C GLY A 349 -24.95 -6.77 2.46
N PHE A 350 -24.09 -6.59 3.47
CA PHE A 350 -23.25 -7.67 3.96
C PHE A 350 -24.13 -8.87 4.37
N PRO A 351 -23.69 -10.13 4.14
CA PRO A 351 -24.50 -11.31 4.47
C PRO A 351 -24.94 -11.32 5.95
N GLY A 352 -26.26 -11.30 6.16
CA GLY A 352 -26.87 -11.25 7.50
C GLY A 352 -27.30 -9.86 7.98
N GLU A 353 -26.97 -8.78 7.27
CA GLU A 353 -27.34 -7.40 7.65
C GLU A 353 -28.86 -7.19 7.73
N THR A 354 -29.37 -6.81 8.89
CA THR A 354 -30.79 -6.49 9.13
C THR A 354 -31.12 -5.03 8.82
N ASP A 355 -32.40 -4.65 8.92
CA ASP A 355 -32.83 -3.26 8.72
C ASP A 355 -32.38 -2.37 9.89
N GLU A 356 -32.31 -2.91 11.10
CA GLU A 356 -31.76 -2.23 12.28
C GLU A 356 -30.25 -1.96 12.10
N ASP A 357 -29.49 -2.94 11.61
CA ASP A 357 -28.05 -2.78 11.32
C ASP A 357 -27.80 -1.68 10.29
N PHE A 358 -28.61 -1.68 9.23
CA PHE A 358 -28.52 -0.67 8.19
C PHE A 358 -28.91 0.72 8.72
N SER A 359 -29.94 0.80 9.56
CA SER A 359 -30.36 2.05 10.21
C SER A 359 -29.25 2.64 11.09
N GLN A 360 -28.50 1.81 11.83
CA GLN A 360 -27.32 2.26 12.59
C GLN A 360 -26.24 2.85 11.68
N THR A 361 -26.02 2.23 10.51
CA THR A 361 -25.10 2.74 9.49
C THR A 361 -25.52 4.10 8.96
N VAL A 362 -26.80 4.27 8.62
CA VAL A 362 -27.35 5.57 8.18
C VAL A 362 -27.18 6.64 9.25
N ASN A 363 -27.46 6.31 10.52
CA ASN A 363 -27.34 7.24 11.64
C ASN A 363 -25.89 7.70 11.84
N LEU A 364 -24.91 6.78 11.77
CA LEU A 364 -23.49 7.12 11.88
C LEU A 364 -23.08 8.13 10.79
N ILE A 365 -23.52 7.93 9.55
CA ILE A 365 -23.21 8.83 8.43
C ILE A 365 -23.88 10.20 8.61
N LYS A 366 -25.13 10.25 9.10
CA LYS A 366 -25.84 11.51 9.40
C LYS A 366 -25.20 12.31 10.53
N GLU A 367 -24.63 11.62 11.52
CA GLU A 367 -24.00 12.25 12.67
C GLU A 367 -22.69 12.94 12.28
N TYR A 368 -21.79 12.21 11.62
CA TYR A 368 -20.46 12.71 11.29
C TYR A 368 -20.39 13.56 10.03
N LYS A 369 -21.34 13.38 9.09
CA LYS A 369 -21.40 14.13 7.82
C LYS A 369 -20.06 14.19 7.09
N PHE A 370 -19.37 13.06 7.01
CA PHE A 370 -18.07 12.93 6.34
C PHE A 370 -18.09 13.58 4.95
N SER A 371 -17.00 14.26 4.58
CA SER A 371 -16.87 14.90 3.27
C SER A 371 -16.81 13.88 2.13
N GLN A 372 -16.26 12.69 2.42
CA GLN A 372 -16.11 11.60 1.46
C GLN A 372 -16.59 10.27 2.06
N VAL A 373 -17.57 9.64 1.41
CA VAL A 373 -18.06 8.31 1.78
C VAL A 373 -18.08 7.42 0.54
N HIS A 374 -17.26 6.37 0.52
CA HIS A 374 -17.29 5.39 -0.56
C HIS A 374 -18.32 4.29 -0.25
N ILE A 375 -19.49 4.41 -0.86
CA ILE A 375 -20.58 3.45 -0.68
C ILE A 375 -20.43 2.34 -1.71
N SER A 376 -20.26 1.10 -1.23
CA SER A 376 -20.16 -0.10 -2.06
C SER A 376 -21.25 -1.09 -1.70
N GLN A 377 -21.70 -1.87 -2.68
CA GLN A 377 -22.54 -3.04 -2.42
C GLN A 377 -21.66 -4.24 -2.08
N PHE A 378 -22.13 -5.12 -1.21
CA PHE A 378 -21.47 -6.39 -0.97
C PHE A 378 -21.51 -7.26 -2.23
N TYR A 379 -20.35 -7.77 -2.62
CA TYR A 379 -20.23 -8.78 -3.66
C TYR A 379 -19.52 -10.02 -3.11
N PRO A 380 -20.10 -11.21 -3.26
CA PRO A 380 -19.47 -12.45 -2.80
C PRO A 380 -18.24 -12.75 -3.65
N ARG A 381 -17.09 -12.91 -2.99
CA ARG A 381 -15.82 -13.25 -3.66
C ARG A 381 -15.51 -14.74 -3.48
N PRO A 382 -15.36 -15.53 -4.56
CA PRO A 382 -15.09 -16.97 -4.45
C PRO A 382 -13.89 -17.27 -3.54
N GLY A 383 -14.03 -18.22 -2.61
CA GLY A 383 -12.99 -18.57 -1.65
C GLY A 383 -13.03 -17.82 -0.32
N THR A 384 -13.78 -16.71 -0.22
CA THR A 384 -13.95 -15.98 1.05
C THR A 384 -15.03 -16.61 1.94
N PRO A 385 -14.92 -16.53 3.29
CA PRO A 385 -15.99 -16.99 4.19
C PRO A 385 -17.35 -16.35 3.89
N ALA A 386 -17.40 -15.03 3.66
CA ALA A 386 -18.63 -14.29 3.40
C ALA A 386 -19.34 -14.74 2.11
N ALA A 387 -18.62 -15.29 1.13
CA ALA A 387 -19.24 -15.82 -0.09
C ALA A 387 -20.15 -17.03 0.16
N ARG A 388 -19.96 -17.76 1.27
CA ARG A 388 -20.77 -18.91 1.67
C ARG A 388 -21.91 -18.55 2.62
N MET A 389 -21.96 -17.31 3.12
CA MET A 389 -22.99 -16.86 4.04
C MET A 389 -24.32 -16.59 3.32
N LYS A 390 -25.43 -16.59 4.08
CA LYS A 390 -26.77 -16.29 3.55
C LYS A 390 -26.83 -14.83 3.09
N LYS A 391 -27.03 -14.63 1.79
CA LYS A 391 -27.02 -13.30 1.17
C LYS A 391 -28.30 -12.54 1.47
N VAL A 392 -28.17 -11.23 1.60
CA VAL A 392 -29.30 -10.29 1.55
C VAL A 392 -29.82 -10.22 0.10
N PRO A 393 -31.15 -10.23 -0.13
CA PRO A 393 -31.73 -10.08 -1.46
C PRO A 393 -31.19 -8.86 -2.20
N SER A 394 -30.84 -9.05 -3.48
CA SER A 394 -30.17 -7.99 -4.28
C SER A 394 -31.00 -6.71 -4.42
N THR A 395 -32.32 -6.80 -4.38
CA THR A 395 -33.24 -5.64 -4.38
C THR A 395 -33.07 -4.80 -3.13
N ILE A 396 -32.98 -5.44 -1.95
CA ILE A 396 -32.73 -4.78 -0.67
C ILE A 396 -31.35 -4.12 -0.67
N VAL A 397 -30.31 -4.83 -1.11
CA VAL A 397 -28.95 -4.26 -1.20
C VAL A 397 -28.91 -3.02 -2.09
N LYS A 398 -29.58 -3.05 -3.24
CA LYS A 398 -29.69 -1.89 -4.14
C LYS A 398 -30.42 -0.73 -3.48
N ASN A 399 -31.55 -0.99 -2.81
CA ASN A 399 -32.32 0.04 -2.12
C ASN A 399 -31.50 0.70 -0.99
N ARG A 400 -30.84 -0.10 -0.15
CA ARG A 400 -29.94 0.37 0.91
C ARG A 400 -28.82 1.24 0.36
N SER A 401 -28.15 0.81 -0.71
CA SER A 401 -27.09 1.62 -1.33
C SER A 401 -27.62 2.96 -1.87
N ARG A 402 -28.81 2.96 -2.50
CA ARG A 402 -29.44 4.20 -3.00
C ARG A 402 -29.83 5.14 -1.87
N GLU A 403 -30.45 4.61 -0.82
CA GLU A 403 -30.84 5.40 0.35
C GLU A 403 -29.62 6.05 1.01
N LEU A 404 -28.56 5.28 1.26
CA LEU A 404 -27.34 5.82 1.87
C LEU A 404 -26.67 6.85 0.96
N THR A 405 -26.67 6.62 -0.37
CA THR A 405 -26.20 7.61 -1.34
C THR A 405 -27.02 8.90 -1.25
N SER A 406 -28.35 8.83 -1.23
CA SER A 406 -29.20 10.02 -1.10
C SER A 406 -28.97 10.76 0.23
N VAL A 407 -28.75 10.04 1.33
CA VAL A 407 -28.39 10.64 2.64
C VAL A 407 -27.07 11.39 2.54
N PHE A 408 -26.04 10.77 1.96
CA PHE A 408 -24.73 11.40 1.78
C PHE A 408 -24.82 12.59 0.83
N GLU A 409 -25.51 12.47 -0.30
CA GLU A 409 -25.67 13.54 -1.30
C GLU A 409 -26.40 14.76 -0.76
N ALA A 410 -27.26 14.60 0.25
CA ALA A 410 -27.95 15.69 0.93
C ALA A 410 -27.01 16.57 1.78
N PHE A 411 -25.77 16.13 2.07
CA PHE A 411 -24.80 16.93 2.82
C PHE A 411 -24.12 17.97 1.94
N THR A 412 -23.81 19.12 2.53
CA THR A 412 -23.03 20.20 1.93
C THR A 412 -21.71 20.37 2.70
N PRO A 413 -20.72 19.46 2.49
CA PRO A 413 -19.55 19.36 3.37
C PRO A 413 -18.63 20.59 3.33
N TYR A 414 -18.75 21.43 2.29
CA TYR A 414 -17.89 22.59 2.08
C TYR A 414 -18.61 23.93 2.34
N ASN A 415 -19.83 23.90 2.89
CA ASN A 415 -20.53 25.12 3.27
C ASN A 415 -19.67 25.94 4.25
N GLY A 416 -19.56 27.24 4.00
CA GLY A 416 -18.73 28.15 4.77
C GLY A 416 -17.25 28.19 4.33
N MET A 417 -16.88 27.54 3.22
CA MET A 417 -15.59 27.78 2.56
C MET A 417 -15.62 29.00 1.63
N GLU A 418 -16.79 29.39 1.13
CA GLU A 418 -16.93 30.55 0.25
C GLU A 418 -16.40 31.84 0.91
N GLY A 419 -15.63 32.60 0.15
CA GLY A 419 -14.94 33.81 0.61
C GLY A 419 -13.64 33.58 1.39
N LYS A 420 -13.34 32.35 1.82
CA LYS A 420 -12.06 32.03 2.49
C LYS A 420 -10.90 32.11 1.51
N VAL A 421 -9.74 32.45 2.04
CA VAL A 421 -8.46 32.45 1.33
C VAL A 421 -7.64 31.28 1.83
N GLU A 422 -7.26 30.39 0.92
CA GLU A 422 -6.58 29.13 1.23
C GLU A 422 -5.37 28.95 0.31
N ARG A 423 -4.31 28.30 0.81
CA ARG A 423 -3.23 27.80 -0.05
C ARG A 423 -3.66 26.48 -0.67
N ILE A 424 -3.44 26.32 -1.97
CA ILE A 424 -3.67 25.06 -2.70
C ILE A 424 -2.40 24.57 -3.39
N TRP A 425 -2.25 23.25 -3.51
CA TRP A 425 -1.19 22.59 -4.29
C TRP A 425 -1.77 22.07 -5.60
N ILE A 426 -1.27 22.55 -6.73
CA ILE A 426 -1.86 22.33 -8.06
C ILE A 426 -1.05 21.26 -8.78
N THR A 427 -1.64 20.09 -8.99
CA THR A 427 -0.93 18.91 -9.53
C THR A 427 -1.61 18.30 -10.75
N GLU A 428 -2.85 18.69 -11.06
CA GLU A 428 -3.65 18.05 -12.11
C GLU A 428 -4.38 19.08 -12.98
N ILE A 429 -4.74 18.64 -14.20
CA ILE A 429 -5.66 19.33 -15.09
C ILE A 429 -7.00 18.58 -15.03
N ALA A 430 -8.10 19.30 -14.87
CA ALA A 430 -9.42 18.69 -14.80
C ALA A 430 -9.80 18.04 -16.14
N THR A 431 -10.77 17.13 -16.08
CA THR A 431 -11.24 16.39 -17.27
C THR A 431 -11.90 17.28 -18.33
N ASP A 432 -12.30 18.50 -17.96
CA ASP A 432 -12.84 19.48 -18.90
C ASP A 432 -11.76 20.20 -19.73
N GLY A 433 -10.48 20.05 -19.36
CA GLY A 433 -9.36 20.73 -20.00
C GLY A 433 -9.31 22.24 -19.79
N ILE A 434 -10.17 22.79 -18.92
CA ILE A 434 -10.29 24.22 -18.65
C ILE A 434 -9.72 24.56 -17.27
N HIS A 435 -10.04 23.74 -16.27
CA HIS A 435 -9.65 24.01 -14.90
C HIS A 435 -8.35 23.28 -14.54
N LEU A 436 -7.50 23.95 -13.76
CA LEU A 436 -6.48 23.29 -12.98
C LEU A 436 -7.08 22.81 -11.67
N VAL A 437 -6.59 21.68 -11.18
CA VAL A 437 -7.02 21.06 -9.94
C VAL A 437 -5.90 21.18 -8.92
N GLY A 438 -6.22 21.80 -7.79
CA GLY A 438 -5.37 21.76 -6.61
C GLY A 438 -6.12 21.33 -5.36
N HIS A 439 -5.36 21.04 -4.30
CA HIS A 439 -5.93 20.59 -3.03
C HIS A 439 -5.58 21.57 -1.91
N THR A 440 -6.52 21.86 -1.01
CA THR A 440 -6.24 22.57 0.25
C THR A 440 -5.47 21.68 1.23
N LYS A 441 -5.04 22.21 2.39
CA LYS A 441 -4.45 21.39 3.46
C LYS A 441 -5.39 20.26 3.93
N GLY A 442 -6.70 20.48 3.93
CA GLY A 442 -7.71 19.46 4.22
C GLY A 442 -7.95 18.47 3.07
N TYR A 443 -7.15 18.52 2.01
CA TYR A 443 -7.30 17.73 0.80
C TYR A 443 -8.66 17.96 0.08
N VAL A 444 -9.22 19.16 0.22
CA VAL A 444 -10.43 19.56 -0.50
C VAL A 444 -10.02 19.99 -1.91
N GLN A 445 -10.69 19.43 -2.91
CA GLN A 445 -10.43 19.73 -4.31
C GLN A 445 -10.91 21.14 -4.68
N VAL A 446 -10.00 21.97 -5.21
CA VAL A 446 -10.24 23.33 -5.66
C VAL A 446 -9.98 23.42 -7.17
N LEU A 447 -11.00 23.85 -7.91
CA LEU A 447 -10.93 24.10 -9.34
C LEU A 447 -10.64 25.58 -9.59
N VAL A 448 -9.58 25.87 -10.34
CA VAL A 448 -9.16 27.24 -10.66
C VAL A 448 -8.90 27.38 -12.16
N VAL A 449 -9.22 28.55 -12.72
CA VAL A 449 -8.86 28.90 -14.09
C VAL A 449 -7.55 29.70 -14.03
N ALA A 450 -6.47 29.13 -14.54
CA ALA A 450 -5.16 29.77 -14.56
C ALA A 450 -4.26 29.18 -15.65
N ALA A 451 -3.15 29.86 -15.94
CA ALA A 451 -2.18 29.38 -16.92
C ALA A 451 -1.53 28.07 -16.48
N GLU A 452 -1.36 27.11 -17.41
CA GLU A 452 -0.73 25.80 -17.13
C GLU A 452 0.68 25.90 -16.53
N THR A 453 1.36 27.05 -16.67
CA THR A 453 2.68 27.31 -16.08
C THR A 453 2.70 27.22 -14.55
N ILE A 454 1.55 27.32 -13.88
CA ILE A 454 1.46 27.15 -12.41
C ILE A 454 1.29 25.69 -11.98
N LEU A 455 1.14 24.76 -12.92
CA LEU A 455 1.05 23.34 -12.62
C LEU A 455 2.35 22.85 -11.96
N GLY A 456 2.24 22.15 -10.83
CA GLY A 456 3.38 21.76 -10.01
C GLY A 456 3.87 22.84 -9.05
N THR A 457 3.06 23.88 -8.80
CA THR A 457 3.32 24.91 -7.79
C THR A 457 2.17 24.97 -6.78
N SER A 458 2.29 25.87 -5.82
CA SER A 458 1.18 26.19 -4.91
C SER A 458 0.71 27.62 -5.13
N ALA A 459 -0.56 27.89 -4.87
CA ALA A 459 -1.14 29.22 -5.04
C ALA A 459 -2.04 29.58 -3.87
N ILE A 460 -2.10 30.87 -3.56
CA ILE A 460 -3.11 31.44 -2.65
C ILE A 460 -4.36 31.72 -3.48
N VAL A 461 -5.48 31.13 -3.06
CA VAL A 461 -6.74 31.15 -3.79
C VAL A 461 -7.86 31.65 -2.89
N LYS A 462 -8.69 32.53 -3.42
CA LYS A 462 -9.98 32.88 -2.79
C LYS A 462 -11.05 31.94 -3.31
N ILE A 463 -11.72 31.23 -2.41
CA ILE A 463 -12.85 30.37 -2.78
C ILE A 463 -14.04 31.24 -3.16
N THR A 464 -14.54 31.08 -4.39
CA THR A 464 -15.61 31.90 -4.98
C THR A 464 -16.97 31.21 -4.94
N SER A 465 -16.99 29.88 -4.95
CA SER A 465 -18.22 29.10 -4.84
C SER A 465 -17.95 27.67 -4.38
N VAL A 466 -18.98 27.03 -3.86
CA VAL A 466 -18.90 25.66 -3.32
C VAL A 466 -19.79 24.72 -4.14
N GLY A 467 -19.21 23.63 -4.61
CA GLY A 467 -19.94 22.52 -5.21
C GLY A 467 -20.09 21.37 -4.21
N ARG A 468 -20.70 20.27 -4.67
CA ARG A 468 -20.86 19.05 -3.84
C ARG A 468 -19.55 18.28 -3.67
N TRP A 469 -18.74 18.23 -4.72
CA TRP A 469 -17.55 17.38 -4.82
C TRP A 469 -16.25 18.17 -4.75
N SER A 470 -16.29 19.41 -5.23
CA SER A 470 -15.17 20.35 -5.27
C SER A 470 -15.66 21.76 -4.94
N VAL A 471 -14.71 22.65 -4.69
CA VAL A 471 -14.95 24.10 -4.59
C VAL A 471 -14.26 24.79 -5.76
N PHE A 472 -14.68 26.02 -6.07
CA PHE A 472 -14.11 26.83 -7.13
C PHE A 472 -13.44 28.05 -6.52
N GLY A 473 -12.35 28.51 -7.15
CA GLY A 473 -11.65 29.67 -6.65
C GLY A 473 -10.93 30.47 -7.71
N GLU A 474 -10.50 31.66 -7.30
CA GLU A 474 -9.69 32.59 -8.09
C GLU A 474 -8.29 32.67 -7.49
N VAL A 475 -7.27 32.53 -8.35
CA VAL A 475 -5.86 32.66 -7.93
C VAL A 475 -5.55 34.11 -7.62
N LEU A 476 -5.16 34.38 -6.39
CA LEU A 476 -4.70 35.72 -5.95
C LEU A 476 -3.20 35.87 -6.17
N GLU A 477 -2.44 34.84 -5.81
CA GLU A 477 -0.98 34.85 -5.86
C GLU A 477 -0.47 33.43 -6.14
N SER A 478 0.36 33.26 -7.17
CA SER A 478 1.14 32.05 -7.36
C SER A 478 2.38 32.10 -6.47
N LEU A 479 2.68 31.04 -5.74
CA LEU A 479 3.91 30.92 -4.96
C LEU A 479 4.95 30.15 -5.81
N PRO A 480 5.84 30.85 -6.52
CA PRO A 480 6.87 30.20 -7.32
C PRO A 480 7.86 29.44 -6.46
N GLN A 481 8.52 28.46 -7.06
CA GLN A 481 9.49 27.61 -6.40
C GLN A 481 10.69 28.41 -5.88
N VAL A 482 11.13 28.12 -4.64
CA VAL A 482 12.51 28.38 -4.26
C VAL A 482 13.34 27.27 -4.88
N ASN A 483 13.88 27.50 -6.08
CA ASN A 483 14.90 26.63 -6.64
C ASN A 483 16.13 26.69 -5.73
N VAL A 484 16.27 25.74 -4.81
CA VAL A 484 17.55 25.44 -4.18
C VAL A 484 18.43 24.85 -5.28
N LYS A 485 19.08 25.71 -6.06
CA LYS A 485 20.23 25.31 -6.88
C LYS A 485 21.23 24.73 -5.89
N MET A 486 21.43 23.41 -5.92
CA MET A 486 22.66 22.84 -5.38
C MET A 486 23.80 23.54 -6.10
N ALA A 487 24.59 24.30 -5.36
CA ALA A 487 25.78 24.92 -5.88
C ALA A 487 26.67 23.80 -6.44
N PRO A 488 27.26 23.94 -7.64
CA PRO A 488 28.24 22.98 -8.10
C PRO A 488 29.39 22.98 -7.10
N ASP A 489 29.74 21.79 -6.60
CA ASP A 489 30.93 21.57 -5.80
C ASP A 489 32.10 22.28 -6.47
N LYS A 490 32.65 23.30 -5.79
CA LYS A 490 33.93 23.87 -6.16
C LYS A 490 34.99 22.81 -5.92
N VAL A 491 35.22 21.98 -6.94
CA VAL A 491 36.49 21.27 -7.10
C VAL A 491 37.57 22.36 -7.17
N SER A 492 38.29 22.52 -6.07
CA SER A 492 39.48 23.36 -6.04
C SER A 492 40.53 22.73 -6.95
N ASN A 493 40.79 23.36 -8.09
CA ASN A 493 42.00 23.14 -8.89
C ASN A 493 43.22 23.37 -7.99
N GLN A 494 43.92 22.30 -7.61
CA GLN A 494 45.29 22.42 -7.14
C GLN A 494 46.20 22.56 -8.36
N GLU A 495 46.65 23.80 -8.58
CA GLU A 495 47.78 24.09 -9.46
C GLU A 495 49.06 23.50 -8.86
N LYS A 496 49.81 22.84 -9.74
CA LYS A 496 51.15 22.31 -9.49
C LYS A 496 52.11 23.45 -9.16
N HIS A 497 52.74 23.41 -7.99
CA HIS A 497 54.02 24.07 -7.76
C HIS A 497 55.07 23.08 -7.25
N SER A 498 56.26 23.23 -7.82
CA SER A 498 57.45 22.39 -7.76
C SER A 498 58.07 22.26 -6.35
N PRO A 499 58.88 21.21 -6.09
CA PRO A 499 59.47 20.99 -4.78
C PRO A 499 60.75 21.83 -4.62
N CYS A 500 60.90 22.46 -3.46
CA CYS A 500 62.19 22.92 -2.96
C CYS A 500 62.45 22.32 -1.58
N SER A 501 63.73 22.00 -1.43
CA SER A 501 64.38 21.03 -0.56
C SER A 501 64.79 21.57 0.81
N ASN A 502 65.18 20.61 1.67
CA ASN A 502 65.99 20.71 2.92
C ASN A 502 65.23 21.03 4.22
N GLN A 503 65.64 20.58 5.41
CA GLN A 503 66.40 19.44 6.00
C GLN A 503 66.60 19.87 7.48
N TYR A 504 66.68 18.91 8.44
CA TYR A 504 67.00 19.08 9.88
C TYR A 504 65.90 19.76 10.75
N GLU A 505 65.63 19.49 12.03
CA GLU A 505 66.05 18.50 13.05
C GLU A 505 65.09 18.61 14.26
N CYS A 506 64.95 17.51 15.00
CA CYS A 506 64.78 17.38 16.47
C CYS A 506 63.95 18.35 17.35
N CYS A 507 62.93 17.72 17.98
CA CYS A 507 62.76 17.52 19.44
C CYS A 507 62.10 18.59 20.35
N ALA A 508 61.33 18.04 21.29
CA ALA A 508 61.05 18.47 22.67
C ALA A 508 59.67 19.11 23.00
N CYS A 509 59.02 18.39 23.92
CA CYS A 509 57.86 18.66 24.77
C CYS A 509 57.57 20.12 25.16
N SER A 510 56.29 20.46 25.39
CA SER A 510 55.69 20.62 26.75
C SER A 510 54.33 21.32 26.76
N LYS A 511 53.42 20.78 27.59
CA LYS A 511 52.47 21.42 28.53
C LYS A 511 51.54 22.58 28.08
N GLU A 512 50.25 22.23 28.11
CA GLU A 512 49.08 22.92 28.72
C GLU A 512 48.62 24.35 28.32
N PRO A 513 47.30 24.64 28.48
CA PRO A 513 46.61 25.75 27.84
C PRO A 513 46.35 26.95 28.77
N GLU A 514 46.18 28.14 28.21
CA GLU A 514 45.75 29.36 28.91
C GLU A 514 45.04 30.32 27.91
N PRO A 515 44.29 31.36 28.35
CA PRO A 515 43.16 31.34 29.27
C PRO A 515 42.01 32.28 28.81
N CYS A 516 40.93 32.29 29.60
CA CYS A 516 39.77 33.17 29.49
C CYS A 516 40.01 34.54 30.18
N SER A 517 39.33 35.60 29.73
CA SER A 517 39.30 36.94 30.36
C SER A 517 37.89 37.30 30.86
N CYS A 518 37.75 37.32 32.20
CA CYS A 518 37.09 38.29 33.14
C CYS A 518 35.87 39.12 32.66
N GLY A 519 34.76 39.38 33.39
CA GLY A 519 34.28 39.26 34.80
C GLY A 519 33.00 40.15 34.97
N PRO A 520 32.48 40.53 36.17
CA PRO A 520 32.24 39.80 37.43
C PRO A 520 30.82 40.01 38.07
N ASP A 521 30.55 39.26 39.15
CA ASP A 521 29.66 39.48 40.32
C ASP A 521 28.11 39.36 40.24
N ILE A 522 27.54 38.36 40.95
CA ILE A 522 26.84 38.49 42.27
C ILE A 522 26.45 37.09 42.83
N CYS A 523 26.73 36.92 44.13
CA CYS A 523 26.42 35.84 45.09
C CYS A 523 25.03 35.15 44.93
N GLY A 524 24.75 33.91 45.35
CA GLY A 524 25.43 32.93 46.20
C GLY A 524 24.37 31.99 46.83
N GLY A 525 24.63 30.68 46.95
CA GLY A 525 24.25 29.94 48.16
C GLY A 525 23.57 28.57 48.03
N GLN A 526 24.41 27.53 48.05
CA GLN A 526 24.32 26.21 48.73
C GLN A 526 23.00 25.43 48.91
N ILE A 527 23.01 24.23 48.29
CA ILE A 527 22.98 22.86 48.89
C ILE A 527 21.99 22.57 50.05
N LYS A 528 21.08 21.60 49.85
CA LYS A 528 21.06 20.35 50.65
C LYS A 528 20.20 19.23 50.07
N LEU A 529 20.85 18.07 49.98
CA LEU A 529 20.33 16.72 49.83
C LEU A 529 19.65 16.30 51.14
N ASP A 530 18.56 15.52 51.10
CA ASP A 530 18.33 14.45 52.07
C ASP A 530 17.29 13.42 51.61
N LYS A 531 17.65 12.14 51.81
CA LYS A 531 16.80 10.95 51.75
C LYS A 531 16.07 10.78 53.09
N CYS A 532 14.85 10.25 53.10
CA CYS A 532 14.51 9.13 54.00
C CYS A 532 13.19 8.42 53.69
N THR A 533 13.09 7.23 54.26
CA THR A 533 12.28 6.03 54.02
C THR A 533 10.91 5.94 54.71
N VAL A 534 9.97 5.24 54.05
CA VAL A 534 8.96 4.25 54.52
C VAL A 534 8.19 4.46 55.85
N SER A 535 6.85 4.42 55.77
CA SER A 535 5.98 3.71 56.75
C SER A 535 4.56 3.46 56.20
N LYS A 536 4.02 2.26 56.49
CA LYS A 536 2.63 1.79 56.25
C LYS A 536 1.73 2.14 57.44
N ASN A 537 0.43 2.35 57.20
CA ASN A 537 -0.66 1.83 58.04
C ASN A 537 -2.03 1.87 57.31
N ASP A 538 -2.81 0.81 57.50
CA ASP A 538 -4.11 0.43 56.93
C ASP A 538 -5.29 1.26 57.51
N SER A 539 -6.19 1.83 56.68
CA SER A 539 -7.60 1.43 56.35
C SER A 539 -8.69 1.73 57.42
N PRO A 540 -10.02 1.76 57.11
CA PRO A 540 -10.75 1.87 55.82
C PRO A 540 -11.96 2.87 55.86
N MET A 541 -12.48 3.29 54.69
CA MET A 541 -13.93 3.51 54.51
C MET A 541 -14.32 3.37 53.02
N GLU A 542 -15.45 2.70 52.82
CA GLU A 542 -16.01 2.20 51.56
C GLU A 542 -16.57 3.30 50.64
N ASN A 543 -16.48 3.10 49.32
CA ASN A 543 -17.66 3.24 48.48
C ASN A 543 -17.63 2.36 47.22
N ARG A 544 -18.83 1.89 46.87
CA ARG A 544 -19.16 0.73 46.03
C ARG A 544 -18.91 0.94 44.53
N ALA A 545 -18.34 -0.08 43.88
CA ALA A 545 -18.50 -0.32 42.44
C ALA A 545 -18.70 -1.84 42.18
N SER A 546 -19.77 -2.16 41.46
CA SER A 546 -20.24 -3.52 41.14
C SER A 546 -19.22 -4.31 40.34
N LYS A 547 -18.83 -5.49 40.85
CA LYS A 547 -17.99 -6.47 40.15
C LYS A 547 -18.85 -7.33 39.22
N ASN A 548 -18.54 -7.29 37.92
CA ASN A 548 -19.10 -8.20 36.94
C ASN A 548 -18.17 -9.44 36.81
N PRO A 549 -18.60 -10.66 37.19
CA PRO A 549 -17.71 -11.83 37.33
C PRO A 549 -17.13 -12.34 36.00
N ILE A 550 -17.76 -11.99 34.86
CA ILE A 550 -17.37 -12.42 33.52
C ILE A 550 -16.01 -11.82 33.13
N HIS A 551 -15.73 -10.56 33.50
CA HIS A 551 -14.49 -9.87 33.14
C HIS A 551 -13.26 -10.48 33.83
N TRP A 552 -13.40 -10.97 35.06
CA TRP A 552 -12.32 -11.64 35.79
C TRP A 552 -12.01 -13.02 35.22
N PHE A 553 -13.04 -13.78 34.82
CA PHE A 553 -12.87 -15.08 34.18
C PHE A 553 -12.18 -15.00 32.81
N ILE A 554 -12.50 -13.99 32.01
CA ILE A 554 -11.86 -13.76 30.69
C ILE A 554 -10.39 -13.37 30.87
N ARG A 555 -10.07 -12.49 31.84
CA ARG A 555 -8.69 -12.08 32.14
C ARG A 555 -7.82 -13.25 32.66
N LYS A 556 -8.40 -14.15 33.45
CA LYS A 556 -7.69 -15.32 33.99
C LYS A 556 -7.42 -16.38 32.90
N ARG A 557 -8.33 -16.57 31.95
CA ARG A 557 -8.11 -17.45 30.77
C ARG A 557 -7.02 -16.91 29.85
N ARG A 558 -6.98 -15.59 29.63
CA ARG A 558 -6.00 -14.94 28.74
C ARG A 558 -4.58 -15.06 29.28
N ASN A 559 -4.38 -14.83 30.58
CA ASN A 559 -3.07 -14.99 31.21
C ASN A 559 -2.59 -16.46 31.22
N HIS A 560 -3.51 -17.43 31.33
CA HIS A 560 -3.14 -18.85 31.32
C HIS A 560 -2.81 -19.38 29.92
N ALA A 561 -3.43 -18.83 28.87
CA ALA A 561 -3.12 -19.13 27.48
C ALA A 561 -1.78 -18.51 27.05
N GLN A 562 -1.49 -17.29 27.49
CA GLN A 562 -0.25 -16.59 27.17
C GLN A 562 0.96 -17.22 27.85
N LYS A 563 0.82 -17.63 29.12
CA LYS A 563 1.87 -18.35 29.86
C LYS A 563 2.14 -19.76 29.30
N LYS A 564 1.14 -20.38 28.65
CA LYS A 564 1.30 -21.66 27.96
C LYS A 564 2.05 -21.48 26.63
N LEU A 565 1.73 -20.42 25.87
CA LEU A 565 2.40 -20.09 24.62
C LEU A 565 3.87 -19.69 24.83
N GLU A 566 4.18 -18.92 25.88
CA GLU A 566 5.56 -18.56 26.25
C GLU A 566 6.38 -19.79 26.68
N ASN A 567 5.78 -20.73 27.42
CA ASN A 567 6.44 -21.99 27.79
C ASN A 567 6.65 -22.93 26.58
N ASP A 568 5.69 -22.98 25.65
CA ASP A 568 5.80 -23.79 24.43
C ASP A 568 6.86 -23.20 23.45
N ILE A 569 7.08 -21.88 23.47
CA ILE A 569 8.14 -21.20 22.72
C ILE A 569 9.51 -21.42 23.38
N ALA A 570 9.59 -21.35 24.71
CA ALA A 570 10.84 -21.58 25.44
C ALA A 570 11.33 -23.04 25.30
N LEU A 571 10.42 -24.01 25.26
CA LEU A 571 10.75 -25.43 25.02
C LEU A 571 11.12 -25.74 23.56
N GLY A 572 10.73 -24.88 22.61
CA GLY A 572 11.09 -25.01 21.20
C GLY A 572 12.48 -24.46 20.84
N LEU A 573 13.06 -23.61 21.70
CA LEU A 573 14.33 -22.91 21.44
C LEU A 573 15.58 -23.64 21.97
N GLU A 574 15.43 -24.70 22.78
CA GLU A 574 16.57 -25.45 23.33
C GLU A 574 17.02 -26.67 22.47
N ASN A 575 16.39 -26.94 21.32
CA ASN A 575 16.74 -28.08 20.47
C ASN A 575 16.90 -27.70 18.99
N GLU A 576 17.93 -26.91 18.67
CA GLU A 576 18.50 -26.89 17.31
C GLU A 576 20.03 -26.96 17.39
N GLN A 577 20.56 -28.18 17.46
CA GLN A 577 21.92 -28.47 17.07
C GLN A 577 21.97 -29.83 16.34
N ASP A 578 22.52 -29.77 15.13
CA ASP A 578 22.89 -30.85 14.19
C ASP A 578 21.77 -31.67 13.49
N TRP A 579 21.60 -31.40 12.19
CA TRP A 579 20.91 -32.30 11.25
C TRP A 579 21.90 -33.03 10.34
N ALA A 580 22.03 -34.34 10.59
CA ALA A 580 22.45 -35.35 9.60
C ALA A 580 21.22 -36.11 9.08
N PRO A 581 21.23 -36.65 7.85
CA PRO A 581 20.02 -37.10 7.18
C PRO A 581 19.67 -38.55 7.54
N GLY A 582 18.44 -38.77 8.02
CA GLY A 582 17.81 -40.09 8.04
C GLY A 582 17.32 -40.55 9.42
N GLY A 583 16.13 -40.11 9.82
CA GLY A 583 15.40 -40.70 10.94
C GLY A 583 14.02 -40.07 11.08
N TRP A 584 12.96 -40.87 10.99
CA TRP A 584 11.60 -40.39 11.29
C TRP A 584 11.49 -40.02 12.76
N GLY A 585 11.00 -38.81 13.02
CA GLY A 585 10.90 -38.25 14.36
C GLY A 585 9.91 -39.02 15.25
N PHE A 586 10.05 -38.85 16.55
CA PHE A 586 9.14 -39.44 17.54
C PHE A 586 7.67 -39.08 17.28
N VAL A 587 7.42 -37.84 16.84
CA VAL A 587 6.09 -37.32 16.51
C VAL A 587 5.48 -38.05 15.31
N ASP A 588 6.28 -38.34 14.27
CA ASP A 588 5.82 -39.09 13.09
C ASP A 588 5.48 -40.54 13.43
N ARG A 589 6.26 -41.17 14.32
CA ARG A 589 5.96 -42.52 14.82
C ARG A 589 4.69 -42.54 15.67
N ALA A 590 4.46 -41.54 16.50
CA ALA A 590 3.25 -41.42 17.30
C ALA A 590 1.99 -41.20 16.44
N LEU A 591 2.09 -40.38 15.39
CA LEU A 591 1.02 -40.14 14.43
C LEU A 591 0.67 -41.41 13.65
N LEU A 592 1.67 -42.17 13.19
CA LEU A 592 1.45 -43.44 12.50
C LEU A 592 0.79 -44.48 13.40
N VAL A 593 1.25 -44.61 14.65
CA VAL A 593 0.62 -45.50 15.63
C VAL A 593 -0.84 -45.10 15.88
N GLY A 594 -1.12 -43.79 16.00
CA GLY A 594 -2.49 -43.28 16.14
C GLY A 594 -3.40 -43.63 14.96
N ILE A 595 -2.87 -43.52 13.73
CA ILE A 595 -3.60 -43.89 12.50
C ILE A 595 -3.89 -45.40 12.49
N PHE A 596 -2.91 -46.24 12.85
CA PHE A 596 -3.11 -47.69 12.90
C PHE A 596 -4.15 -48.09 13.97
N VAL A 597 -4.08 -47.50 15.17
CA VAL A 597 -5.07 -47.77 16.23
C VAL A 597 -6.47 -47.36 15.79
N SER A 598 -6.63 -46.18 15.16
CA SER A 598 -7.92 -45.74 14.65
C SER A 598 -8.45 -46.68 13.57
N PHE A 599 -7.60 -47.18 12.68
CA PHE A 599 -7.98 -48.12 11.64
C PHE A 599 -8.46 -49.46 12.23
N PHE A 600 -7.72 -50.03 13.19
CA PHE A 600 -8.11 -51.29 13.83
C PHE A 600 -9.41 -51.16 14.63
N MET A 601 -9.65 -50.01 15.28
CA MET A 601 -10.91 -49.77 15.98
C MET A 601 -12.10 -49.72 15.03
N ILE A 602 -11.95 -49.11 13.85
CA ILE A 602 -12.99 -49.09 12.81
C ILE A 602 -13.29 -50.51 12.32
N VAL A 603 -12.25 -51.31 12.04
CA VAL A 603 -12.42 -52.71 11.61
C VAL A 603 -13.12 -53.54 12.69
N ALA A 604 -12.76 -53.38 13.97
CA ALA A 604 -13.39 -54.07 15.08
C ALA A 604 -14.88 -53.72 15.22
N VAL A 605 -15.25 -52.45 15.02
CA VAL A 605 -16.66 -52.01 15.04
C VAL A 605 -17.45 -52.61 13.87
N ILE A 606 -16.87 -52.65 12.68
CA ILE A 606 -17.50 -53.27 11.50
C ILE A 606 -17.72 -54.77 11.74
N MET A 607 -16.69 -55.49 12.21
CA MET A 607 -16.82 -56.91 12.55
C MET A 607 -17.85 -57.17 13.65
N HIS A 608 -17.93 -56.30 14.66
CA HIS A 608 -18.92 -56.43 15.71
C HIS A 608 -20.36 -56.22 15.21
N LEU A 609 -20.55 -55.26 14.29
CA LEU A 609 -21.84 -55.02 13.64
C LEU A 609 -22.23 -56.18 12.72
N GLU A 610 -21.30 -56.71 11.93
CA GLU A 610 -21.53 -57.88 11.08
C GLU A 610 -21.88 -59.14 11.90
N PHE A 611 -21.16 -59.37 13.01
CA PHE A 611 -21.44 -60.48 13.92
C PHE A 611 -22.82 -60.36 14.58
N ARG A 612 -23.25 -59.14 14.95
CA ARG A 612 -24.61 -58.89 15.46
C ARG A 612 -25.70 -59.12 14.41
N THR A 613 -25.45 -58.77 13.15
CA THR A 613 -26.40 -59.06 12.06
C THR A 613 -26.49 -60.54 11.71
N LEU A 614 -25.42 -61.32 11.91
CA LEU A 614 -25.42 -62.78 11.72
C LEU A 614 -26.13 -63.54 12.84
N LEU A 615 -26.10 -63.04 14.08
CA LEU A 615 -26.83 -63.63 15.22
C LEU A 615 -28.33 -63.29 15.24
N SER A 616 -28.77 -62.34 14.40
CA SER A 616 -30.17 -61.92 14.29
C SER A 616 -30.91 -62.59 13.12
N LYS A 617 -30.25 -63.51 12.39
CA LYS A 617 -30.83 -64.41 11.40
C LYS A 617 -30.70 -65.84 11.90
#